data_AF-A0A267MN39-F1
#
_entry.id   AF-A0A267MN39-F1
#
_cell.length_a   1.000
_cell.length_b   1.000
_cell.length_c   1.000
_cell.angle_alpha   90.00
_cell.angle_beta   90.00
_cell.angle_gamma   90.00
#
_symmetry.space_group_name_H-M   'P 1'
#
loop_
_entity.id
_entity.type
_entity.pdbx_description
1 polymer ?
#
loop_
_entity_poly.entity_id
_entity_poly.type
_entity_poly.pdbx_seq_one_letter_code
_entity_poly.pdbx_strand_id
1 'polypeptide(L)' 'MKIKLSILLSIFIILWLCIPSFALESTTQPLPQVKVYFIDVGQADSIYIQAPKNYNILIDAGNNDDGQLVVNYFKN' A
#
# COMPACT_ATOMS: atom_id res chain seq x y z
N MET A 1 -12.86 -51.19 24.64
CA MET A 1 -13.52 -50.13 23.83
C MET A 1 -13.18 -48.71 24.31
N LYS A 2 -13.24 -48.42 25.63
CA LYS A 2 -12.98 -47.07 26.18
C LYS A 2 -11.60 -46.48 25.80
N ILE A 3 -10.53 -47.29 25.86
CA ILE A 3 -9.16 -46.87 25.51
C ILE A 3 -9.02 -46.57 24.00
N LYS A 4 -9.58 -47.42 23.13
CA LYS A 4 -9.55 -47.20 21.67
C LYS A 4 -10.31 -45.92 21.27
N LEU A 5 -11.42 -45.64 21.94
CA LEU A 5 -12.21 -44.42 21.74
C LEU A 5 -11.45 -43.17 22.22
N SER A 6 -10.75 -43.27 23.36
CA SER A 6 -9.93 -42.19 23.89
C SER A 6 -8.73 -41.87 22.99
N ILE A 7 -8.09 -42.89 22.41
CA ILE A 7 -6.99 -42.71 21.45
C ILE A 7 -7.50 -42.04 20.16
N LEU A 8 -8.64 -42.49 19.63
CA LEU A 8 -9.24 -41.90 18.43
C LEU A 8 -9.61 -40.42 18.64
N LEU A 9 -10.16 -40.08 19.80
CA LEU A 9 -10.52 -38.72 20.17
C LEU A 9 -9.28 -37.81 20.31
N SER A 10 -8.19 -38.36 20.89
CA SER A 10 -6.93 -37.63 21.05
C SER A 10 -6.25 -37.35 19.70
N ILE A 11 -6.28 -38.29 18.76
CA ILE A 11 -5.76 -38.08 17.39
C ILE A 11 -6.53 -36.97 16.68
N PHE A 12 -7.87 -36.95 16.80
CA PHE A 12 -8.70 -35.92 16.16
C PHE A 12 -8.42 -34.51 16.73
N ILE A 13 -8.21 -34.41 18.04
CA ILE A 13 -7.84 -33.16 18.72
C ILE A 13 -6.45 -32.68 18.29
N ILE A 14 -5.46 -33.58 18.22
CA ILE A 14 -4.12 -33.25 17.71
C ILE A 14 -4.20 -32.81 16.26
N LEU A 15 -5.00 -33.48 15.43
CA LEU A 15 -5.17 -33.11 14.03
C LEU A 15 -5.78 -31.72 13.89
N TRP A 16 -6.77 -31.37 14.74
CA TRP A 16 -7.42 -30.05 14.73
C TRP A 16 -6.53 -28.93 15.28
N LEU A 17 -5.70 -29.23 16.27
CA LEU A 17 -4.69 -28.32 16.83
C LEU A 17 -3.46 -28.16 15.93
N CYS A 18 -3.18 -29.15 15.07
CA CYS A 18 -2.03 -29.17 14.16
C CYS A 18 -2.41 -28.72 12.74
N ILE A 19 -3.67 -28.37 12.47
CA ILE A 19 -3.98 -27.55 11.31
C ILE A 19 -3.40 -26.16 11.65
N PRO A 20 -2.34 -25.69 10.96
CA PRO A 20 -1.97 -24.30 11.10
C PRO A 20 -3.23 -23.51 10.76
N SER A 21 -3.58 -22.54 11.60
CA SER A 21 -4.61 -21.58 11.24
C SER A 21 -4.25 -21.13 9.83
N PHE A 22 -5.02 -21.59 8.84
CA PHE A 22 -4.84 -21.18 7.46
C PHE A 22 -5.30 -19.74 7.52
N ALA A 23 -4.38 -18.87 7.95
CA ALA A 23 -4.57 -17.45 7.92
C ALA A 23 -4.88 -17.24 6.47
N LEU A 24 -6.14 -16.91 6.22
CA LEU A 24 -6.58 -16.46 4.93
C LEU A 24 -5.69 -15.25 4.69
N GLU A 25 -4.59 -15.48 3.98
CA GLU A 25 -3.73 -14.44 3.50
C GLU A 25 -4.59 -13.75 2.47
N SER A 26 -5.38 -12.79 2.95
CA SER A 26 -6.08 -11.88 2.09
C SER A 26 -4.95 -11.28 1.27
N THR A 27 -4.90 -11.67 -0.01
CA THR A 27 -4.12 -11.00 -1.03
C THR A 27 -4.73 -9.60 -1.16
N THR A 28 -4.58 -8.80 -0.12
CA THR A 28 -4.86 -7.39 -0.10
C THR A 28 -3.69 -6.83 -0.87
N GLN A 29 -3.79 -6.94 -2.20
CA GLN A 29 -2.91 -6.23 -3.10
C GLN A 29 -2.91 -4.79 -2.59
N PRO A 30 -1.75 -4.23 -2.22
CA PRO A 30 -1.71 -2.89 -1.68
C PRO A 30 -2.49 -2.00 -2.64
N LEU A 31 -3.45 -1.26 -2.08
CA LEU A 31 -4.26 -0.34 -2.88
C LEU A 31 -3.29 0.54 -3.69
N PRO A 32 -3.60 0.79 -4.97
CA PRO A 32 -2.75 1.63 -5.79
C PRO A 32 -2.45 2.96 -5.07
N GLN A 33 -1.17 3.21 -4.80
CA GLN A 33 -0.75 4.36 -4.00
C GLN A 33 -0.85 5.65 -4.81
N VAL A 34 -1.34 6.70 -4.17
CA VAL A 34 -1.23 8.08 -4.66
C VAL A 34 -0.14 8.78 -3.86
N LYS A 35 0.78 9.46 -4.54
CA LYS A 35 1.80 10.30 -3.90
C LYS A 35 1.49 11.76 -4.20
N VAL A 36 1.56 12.59 -3.17
CA VAL A 36 1.33 14.04 -3.26
C VAL A 36 2.60 14.74 -2.81
N TYR A 37 3.06 15.68 -3.62
CA TYR A 37 4.26 16.46 -3.40
C TYR A 37 3.89 17.94 -3.44
N PHE A 38 4.38 18.70 -2.47
CA PHE A 38 4.29 20.15 -2.45
C PHE A 38 5.65 20.69 -2.89
N ILE A 39 5.67 21.36 -4.04
CA ILE A 39 6.90 21.96 -4.58
C ILE A 39 7.00 23.35 -3.98
N ASP A 40 8.11 23.62 -3.28
CA ASP A 40 8.37 24.93 -2.71
C ASP A 40 8.72 25.92 -3.82
N VAL A 41 7.74 26.76 -4.17
CA VAL A 41 7.84 27.88 -5.12
C VAL A 41 7.77 29.24 -4.38
N GLY A 42 7.91 29.25 -3.05
CA GLY A 42 7.76 30.45 -2.24
C GLY A 42 6.29 30.88 -2.03
N GLN A 43 5.92 32.08 -2.45
CA GLN A 43 4.58 32.65 -2.24
C GLN A 43 3.66 32.30 -3.41
N ALA A 44 3.21 31.04 -3.49
CA ALA A 44 2.16 30.53 -4.36
C ALA A 44 1.93 29.02 -4.06
N ASP A 45 1.06 28.37 -4.84
CA ASP A 45 0.83 26.93 -4.76
C ASP A 45 1.56 26.20 -5.89
N SER A 46 2.10 25.01 -5.59
CA SER A 46 2.50 24.04 -6.62
C SER A 46 2.42 22.63 -6.06
N ILE A 47 1.48 21.84 -6.58
CA ILE A 47 1.17 20.51 -6.08
C ILE A 47 1.29 19.50 -7.20
N TYR A 48 2.17 18.52 -7.01
CA TYR A 48 2.34 17.41 -7.94
C TYR A 48 1.75 16.13 -7.36
N ILE A 49 0.89 15.47 -8.12
CA ILE A 49 0.24 14.21 -7.75
C ILE A 49 0.67 13.12 -8.72
N GLN A 50 1.27 12.06 -8.19
CA GLN A 50 1.51 10.81 -8.91
C GLN A 50 0.42 9.82 -8.55
N ALA A 51 -0.48 9.59 -9.50
CA ALA A 51 -1.53 8.59 -9.43
C ALA A 51 -1.08 7.28 -10.12
N PRO A 52 -1.79 6.17 -9.87
CA PRO A 52 -1.49 4.88 -10.48
C PRO A 52 -1.46 4.94 -12.01
N LYS A 53 -0.75 3.98 -12.62
CA LYS A 53 -0.61 3.87 -14.09
C LYS A 53 0.10 5.06 -14.73
N ASN A 54 1.06 5.67 -14.02
CA ASN A 54 1.84 6.82 -14.48
C ASN A 54 0.99 8.05 -14.82
N TYR A 55 -0.16 8.18 -14.17
CA TYR A 55 -0.99 9.36 -14.32
C TYR A 55 -0.45 10.48 -13.42
N ASN A 56 -0.03 11.57 -14.04
CA ASN A 56 0.62 12.69 -13.37
C ASN A 56 -0.28 13.91 -13.46
N ILE A 57 -0.48 14.58 -12.33
CA ILE A 57 -1.31 15.80 -12.23
C ILE A 57 -0.45 16.88 -11.60
N LEU A 58 -0.43 18.06 -12.23
CA LEU A 58 0.13 19.26 -11.65
C LEU A 58 -1.02 20.23 -11.40
N ILE A 59 -1.18 20.66 -10.15
CA ILE A 59 -2.14 21.68 -9.75
C ILE A 59 -1.34 22.92 -9.39
N ASP A 60 -1.57 23.98 -10.17
CA ASP A 60 -0.77 25.22 -10.17
C ASP A 60 0.73 24.96 -10.43
N ALA A 61 1.52 26.02 -10.59
CA ALA A 61 2.95 25.95 -10.85
C ALA A 61 3.70 27.14 -10.26
N GLY A 62 3.09 27.86 -9.32
CA GLY A 62 3.59 29.14 -8.84
C GLY A 62 3.38 30.27 -9.84
N ASN A 63 4.22 31.30 -9.74
CA ASN A 63 4.25 32.42 -10.68
C ASN A 63 5.02 32.05 -11.95
N ASN A 64 4.95 32.89 -12.99
CA ASN A 64 5.67 32.66 -14.25
C ASN A 64 7.19 32.48 -14.06
N ASP A 65 7.77 33.15 -13.07
CA ASP A 65 9.20 33.09 -12.78
C ASP A 65 9.62 31.74 -12.14
N ASP A 66 8.67 30.99 -11.56
CA ASP A 66 8.92 29.71 -10.89
C ASP A 66 8.99 28.53 -11.88
N GLY A 67 8.62 28.74 -13.15
CA GLY A 67 8.50 27.67 -14.13
C GLY A 67 9.77 26.84 -14.31
N GLN A 68 10.95 27.47 -14.26
CA GLN A 68 12.21 26.73 -14.39
C GLN A 68 12.51 25.87 -13.15
N LEU A 69 12.14 26.33 -11.95
CA LEU A 69 12.26 25.56 -10.71
C LEU A 69 11.38 24.31 -10.80
N VAL A 70 10.12 24.46 -11.19
CA VAL A 70 9.17 23.35 -11.35
C VAL A 70 9.66 22.35 -12.41
N VAL A 71 10.16 22.82 -13.55
CA VAL A 71 10.76 21.96 -14.58
C VAL A 71 11.97 21.19 -14.04
N ASN A 72 12.82 21.83 -13.25
CA ASN A 72 14.00 21.18 -12.67
C ASN A 72 13.60 20.13 -11.63
N TYR A 73 12.53 20.36 -10.85
CA TYR A 73 11.99 19.38 -9.92
C TYR A 73 11.64 18.05 -10.61
N PHE A 74 11.03 18.10 -11.81
CA PHE A 74 10.66 16.88 -12.55
C PHE A 74 11.81 16.19 -13.29
N LYS A 75 12.96 16.86 -13.45
CA LYS A 75 14.13 16.30 -14.15
C LYS A 75 15.09 15.54 -13.23
N ASN A 76 15.00 15.77 -11.93
CA ASN A 76 15.81 15.10 -10.91
C ASN A 76 15.17 13.78 -10.48
#